data_AF-A0A923ZLJ0-F1
#
_entry.id   AF-A0A923ZLJ0-F1
#
_cell.length_a   1.000
_cell.length_b   1.000
_cell.length_c   1.000
_cell.angle_alpha   90.00
_cell.angle_beta   90.00
_cell.angle_gamma   90.00
#
_symmetry.space_group_name_H-M   'P 1'
#
loop_
_entity.id
_entity.type
_entity.pdbx_description
1 polymer ?
#
loop_
_entity_poly.entity_id
_entity_poly.type
_entity_poly.pdbx_seq_one_letter_code
_entity_poly.pdbx_strand_id
1 'polypeptide(L)' 'IKIDETSYTGGKNGDSHPMAWYQAYEGGRVFYTELGHTEESYSDPLYLQHVLGGIQYAMGVK' A
#
# COMPACT_ATOMS: atom_id res chain seq x y z
N ILE A 1 -1.98 -6.45 2.12
CA ILE A 1 -1.89 -7.02 0.75
C ILE A 1 -0.43 -7.44 0.58
N LYS A 2 -0.15 -8.62 0.03
CA LYS A 2 1.22 -9.09 -0.24
C LYS A 2 1.34 -9.51 -1.70
N ILE A 3 2.51 -9.33 -2.29
CA ILE A 3 2.76 -9.77 -3.65
C ILE A 3 3.09 -11.26 -3.65
N ASP A 4 2.63 -11.97 -4.68
CA ASP A 4 3.03 -13.35 -4.93
C ASP A 4 4.33 -13.35 -5.74
N GLU A 5 5.46 -13.54 -5.07
CA GLU A 5 6.78 -13.56 -5.74
C GLU A 5 6.97 -14.73 -6.72
N THR A 6 6.10 -15.75 -6.69
CA THR A 6 6.16 -16.86 -7.65
C THR A 6 5.48 -16.53 -8.99
N SER A 7 4.70 -15.44 -9.02
CA SER A 7 3.95 -15.01 -10.20
C SER A 7 4.78 -14.22 -11.23
N TYR A 8 6.02 -13.84 -10.90
CA TYR A 8 6.89 -13.05 -11.77
C TYR A 8 8.37 -13.42 -11.64
N THR A 9 9.18 -12.97 -12.60
CA THR A 9 10.63 -13.22 -12.58
C THR A 9 11.36 -12.14 -11.78
N GLY A 10 12.26 -12.55 -10.88
CA GLY A 10 13.13 -11.63 -10.14
C GLY A 10 12.72 -11.32 -8.69
N GLY A 11 11.71 -11.99 -8.14
CA GLY A 11 11.39 -11.93 -6.70
C GLY A 11 12.56 -12.38 -5.83
N LYS A 12 12.82 -11.65 -4.73
CA LYS A 12 13.92 -11.91 -3.78
C LYS A 12 13.55 -11.67 -2.31
N ASN A 13 12.34 -11.21 -2.02
CA ASN A 13 11.91 -10.85 -0.67
C ASN A 13 11.17 -12.00 0.03
N GLY A 14 10.95 -13.12 -0.66
CA GLY A 14 10.32 -14.32 -0.13
C GLY A 14 8.83 -14.14 0.13
N ASP A 15 8.26 -15.02 0.97
CA ASP A 15 6.80 -15.14 1.16
C ASP A 15 6.14 -13.92 1.83
N SER A 16 6.95 -13.05 2.44
CA SER A 16 6.52 -11.89 3.24
C SER A 16 6.98 -10.60 2.59
N HIS A 17 6.39 -10.28 1.44
CA HIS A 17 6.62 -9.04 0.71
C HIS A 17 5.32 -8.21 0.68
N PRO A 18 5.12 -7.29 1.64
CA PRO A 18 3.88 -6.53 1.74
C PRO A 18 3.81 -5.42 0.68
N MET A 19 2.67 -5.34 0.00
CA MET A 19 2.39 -4.31 -1.02
C MET A 19 1.86 -3.00 -0.43
N ALA A 20 1.34 -3.07 0.79
CA ALA A 20 0.90 -1.90 1.53
C ALA A 20 1.04 -2.18 3.01
N TRP A 21 1.50 -1.16 3.74
CA TRP A 21 1.68 -1.23 5.18
C TRP A 21 1.45 0.14 5.81
N TYR A 22 1.26 0.14 7.12
CA TYR A 22 1.17 1.34 7.91
C TYR A 22 1.94 1.13 9.22
N GLN A 23 2.48 2.21 9.76
CA GLN A 23 3.26 2.18 10.99
C GLN A 23 3.06 3.48 11.77
N ALA A 24 3.01 3.39 13.09
CA ALA A 24 3.19 4.55 13.97
C ALA A 24 4.66 4.61 14.39
N TYR A 25 5.28 5.78 14.30
CA TYR A 25 6.69 5.97 14.65
C TYR A 25 6.90 7.37 15.23
N GLU A 26 7.44 7.45 16.45
CA GLU A 26 7.77 8.70 17.16
C GLU A 26 6.64 9.76 17.14
N GLY A 27 5.39 9.33 17.36
CA GLY A 27 4.23 10.22 17.36
C GLY A 27 3.68 10.57 15.97
N GLY A 28 4.40 10.21 14.90
CA GLY A 28 3.92 10.25 13.53
C GLY A 28 3.22 8.95 13.10
N ARG A 29 2.49 9.04 11.99
CA ARG A 29 1.83 7.91 11.33
C ARG A 29 2.24 7.90 9.87
N VAL A 30 2.74 6.75 9.41
CA VAL A 30 3.20 6.53 8.05
C VAL A 30 2.31 5.48 7.40
N PHE A 31 1.90 5.76 6.17
CA PHE A 31 1.23 4.82 5.29
C PHE A 31 2.04 4.69 4.00
N TYR A 32 2.16 3.47 3.51
CA TYR A 32 2.84 3.15 2.26
C TYR A 32 2.01 2.20 1.42
N THR A 33 2.03 2.41 0.11
CA THR A 33 1.39 1.54 -0.88
C THR A 33 2.25 1.50 -2.15
N GLU A 34 2.52 0.30 -2.67
CA GLU A 34 3.19 0.08 -3.96
C GLU A 34 2.21 -0.12 -5.12
N LEU A 35 0.92 -0.17 -4.82
CA LEU A 35 -0.17 -0.22 -5.81
C LEU A 35 -0.25 1.08 -6.63
N GLY A 36 -1.03 1.06 -7.71
CA GLY A 36 -1.31 2.26 -8.51
C GLY A 36 -0.27 2.59 -9.57
N HIS A 37 0.34 1.57 -10.18
CA HIS A 37 1.35 1.73 -11.22
C HIS A 37 0.83 2.39 -12.51
N THR A 38 -0.47 2.25 -12.81
CA THR A 38 -1.07 2.75 -14.04
C THR A 38 -1.99 3.94 -13.79
N GLU A 39 -2.23 4.75 -14.82
CA GLU A 39 -3.15 5.90 -14.74
C GLU A 39 -4.59 5.45 -14.43
N GLU A 40 -5.03 4.33 -15.03
CA GLU A 40 -6.38 3.78 -14.82
C GLU A 40 -6.63 3.40 -13.36
N SER A 41 -5.58 3.03 -12.62
CA SER A 41 -5.68 2.73 -11.19
C SER A 41 -6.30 3.91 -10.43
N TYR A 42 -5.97 5.15 -10.81
CA TYR A 42 -6.51 6.36 -10.17
C TYR A 42 -7.95 6.70 -10.58
N SER A 43 -8.58 5.86 -11.40
CA SER A 43 -10.01 5.89 -11.68
C SER A 43 -10.77 4.72 -11.03
N ASP A 44 -10.06 3.72 -10.49
CA ASP A 44 -10.68 2.59 -9.78
C ASP A 44 -11.19 3.04 -8.40
N PRO A 45 -12.51 2.93 -8.12
CA PRO A 45 -13.07 3.34 -6.84
C PRO A 45 -12.48 2.59 -5.64
N LEU A 46 -12.06 1.33 -5.80
CA LEU A 46 -11.44 0.56 -4.71
C LEU A 46 -10.04 1.08 -4.39
N TYR A 47 -9.26 1.43 -5.42
CA TYR A 47 -7.95 2.00 -5.22
C TYR A 47 -8.03 3.40 -4.60
N LEU A 48 -8.96 4.24 -5.06
CA LEU A 48 -9.21 5.56 -4.47
C LEU A 48 -9.62 5.46 -2.99
N GLN A 49 -10.43 4.47 -2.61
CA GLN A 49 -10.77 4.21 -1.21
C GLN A 49 -9.57 3.76 -0.38
N HIS A 50 -8.68 2.93 -0.93
CA HIS A 50 -7.44 2.51 -0.27
C HIS A 50 -6.52 3.71 0.01
N VAL A 51 -6.30 4.57 -0.99
CA VAL A 51 -5.50 5.80 -0.84
C VAL A 51 -6.12 6.74 0.18
N LEU A 52 -7.44 6.98 0.12
CA LEU A 52 -8.15 7.82 1.07
C LEU A 52 -7.99 7.30 2.51
N GLY A 53 -8.13 5.98 2.72
CA GLY A 53 -7.92 5.35 4.02
C GLY A 53 -6.51 5.55 4.55
N GLY A 54 -5.50 5.45 3.69
CA GLY A 54 -4.10 5.74 4.03
C GLY A 54 -3.85 7.19 4.43
N ILE A 55 -4.42 8.14 3.68
CA ILE A 55 -4.33 9.59 4.00
C ILE A 55 -4.99 9.86 5.35
N GLN A 56 -6.18 9.32 5.59
CA GLN A 56 -6.90 9.49 6.86
C GLN A 56 -6.11 8.92 8.04
N TYR A 57 -5.48 7.75 7.88
CA TYR A 57 -4.60 7.17 8.89
C TYR A 57 -3.41 8.08 9.17
N ALA A 58 -2.71 8.55 8.14
CA ALA A 58 -1.55 9.43 8.30
C ALA A 58 -1.91 10.76 8.99
N MET A 59 -3.10 11.29 8.73
CA MET A 59 -3.64 12.49 9.39
C MET A 59 -4.14 12.24 10.82
N GLY A 60 -4.32 10.98 11.24
CA GLY A 60 -4.87 10.63 12.56
C GLY A 60 -6.35 10.96 12.73
N VAL A 61 -7.10 11.10 11.63
CA VAL A 61 -8.56 11.35 11.64
C VAL A 61 -9.39 10.06 11.69
N LYS A 62 -8.71 8.91 11.84
CA LYS A 62 -9.30 7.58 12.02
C LYS A 62 -8.61 6.86 13.17
#